data_AF-A0A9D7M5S9-F1
#
_entry.id   AF-A0A9D7M5S9-F1
#
_cell.length_a   1.000
_cell.length_b   1.000
_cell.length_c   1.000
_cell.angle_alpha   90.00
_cell.angle_beta   90.00
_cell.angle_gamma   90.00
#
_symmetry.space_group_name_H-M   'P 1'
#
loop_
_entity.id
_entity.type
_entity.pdbx_description
1 polymer ?
#
loop_
_entity_poly.entity_id
_entity_poly.type
_entity_poly.pdbx_seq_one_letter_code
_entity_poly.pdbx_strand_id
1 'polypeptide(L)'
;MKDFKKTRIAARNYWLKSTKRKRYINDITFSSLECEWQNLYVSNGFHNSFYCSLGEWNSHITDILSEETYDKYDFKTPRYNQALFRYYTRLLLISSEILTDFQDFLILLTGDKQKHVRTKLSISPHNFTCQELFTFINNICKHKAGEIKKFKYHCLNHHINYIFNDSILKHTQPTVNINNIESITLVGNEKIEVPKLEDILKQIINCYSVLDNYLKSNYKNVIAQLAKFEKKT
;
A
#
# COMPACT_ATOMS: atom_id res chain seq x y z
N MET A 1 27.39 2.10 -1.79
CA MET A 1 26.05 1.88 -1.18
C MET A 1 25.24 0.99 -2.11
N LYS A 2 24.74 -0.15 -1.65
CA LYS A 2 24.00 -1.10 -2.49
C LYS A 2 22.66 -0.54 -2.96
N ASP A 3 22.17 -1.05 -4.08
CA ASP A 3 21.03 -0.48 -4.80
C ASP A 3 19.72 -0.55 -3.97
N PHE A 4 19.47 -1.64 -3.23
CA PHE A 4 18.27 -1.74 -2.41
C PHE A 4 18.26 -0.75 -1.24
N LYS A 5 19.40 -0.53 -0.56
CA LYS A 5 19.51 0.49 0.51
C LYS A 5 19.07 1.87 0.02
N LYS A 6 19.49 2.25 -1.19
CA LYS A 6 19.10 3.53 -1.81
C LYS A 6 17.59 3.59 -2.02
N THR A 7 17.00 2.54 -2.59
CA THR A 7 15.55 2.43 -2.82
C THR A 7 14.77 2.54 -1.52
N ARG A 8 15.15 1.79 -0.48
CA ARG A 8 14.50 1.82 0.84
C ARG A 8 14.55 3.22 1.47
N ILE A 9 15.72 3.85 1.49
CA ILE A 9 15.88 5.19 2.09
C ILE A 9 15.05 6.23 1.33
N ALA A 10 15.04 6.17 -0.01
CA ALA A 10 14.23 7.05 -0.82
C ALA A 10 12.72 6.87 -0.52
N ALA A 11 12.24 5.63 -0.50
CA ALA A 11 10.86 5.29 -0.16
C ALA A 11 10.49 5.75 1.26
N ARG A 12 11.36 5.52 2.25
CA ARG A 12 11.18 5.98 3.63
C ARG A 12 11.05 7.50 3.73
N ASN A 13 11.95 8.23 3.09
CA ASN A 13 11.94 9.69 3.11
C ASN A 13 10.70 10.25 2.43
N TYR A 14 10.28 9.65 1.31
CA TYR A 14 9.04 9.99 0.63
C TYR A 14 7.82 9.76 1.54
N TRP A 15 7.73 8.60 2.19
CA TRP A 15 6.64 8.26 3.10
C TRP A 15 6.52 9.24 4.27
N LEU A 16 7.61 9.45 5.02
CA LEU A 16 7.63 10.32 6.19
C LEU A 16 7.28 11.77 5.83
N LYS A 17 7.83 12.28 4.73
CA LYS A 17 7.52 13.63 4.24
C LYS A 17 6.06 13.76 3.85
N SER A 18 5.52 12.81 3.09
CA SER A 18 4.16 12.89 2.54
C SER A 18 3.08 12.73 3.60
N THR A 19 3.33 11.94 4.65
CA THR A 19 2.38 11.70 5.75
C THR A 19 2.57 12.63 6.94
N LYS A 20 3.58 13.53 6.89
CA LYS A 20 4.03 14.38 8.01
C LYS A 20 4.36 13.59 9.29
N ARG A 21 4.68 12.30 9.14
CA ARG A 21 5.09 11.42 10.25
C ARG A 21 6.52 11.74 10.67
N LYS A 22 6.78 11.64 11.97
CA LYS A 22 8.14 11.68 12.54
C LYS A 22 8.45 10.35 13.19
N ARG A 23 9.62 9.78 12.92
CA ARG A 23 10.06 8.51 13.51
C ARG A 23 11.06 8.72 14.63
N TYR A 24 10.77 8.17 15.80
CA TYR A 24 11.72 7.94 16.88
C TYR A 24 11.80 6.43 17.14
N ILE A 25 11.57 5.96 18.38
CA ILE A 25 11.38 4.53 18.66
C ILE A 25 10.06 4.06 18.03
N ASN A 26 8.99 4.83 18.24
CA ASN A 26 7.68 4.69 17.59
C ASN A 26 7.44 5.85 16.61
N ASP A 27 6.42 5.72 15.76
CA ASP A 27 5.90 6.85 14.99
C ASP A 27 5.26 7.86 15.96
N ILE A 28 5.67 9.13 15.85
CA ILE A 28 4.91 10.23 16.42
C ILE A 28 3.88 10.64 15.38
N THR A 29 2.64 10.22 15.61
CA THR A 29 1.48 10.53 14.77
C THR A 29 0.81 11.85 15.13
N PHE A 30 1.26 12.54 16.19
CA PHE A 30 0.65 13.81 16.63
C PHE A 30 0.59 14.89 15.53
N SER A 31 1.52 14.85 14.56
CA SER A 31 1.53 15.75 13.40
C SER A 31 1.11 15.07 12.09
N SER A 32 0.62 13.83 12.15
CA SER A 32 0.19 13.10 10.96
C SER A 32 -1.20 13.55 10.51
N LEU A 33 -1.54 13.26 9.25
CA LEU A 33 -2.82 13.64 8.66
C LEU A 33 -4.02 13.08 9.46
N GLU A 34 -3.91 11.86 9.99
CA GLU A 34 -4.96 11.23 10.78
C GLU A 34 -5.19 11.97 12.10
N CYS A 35 -4.14 12.49 12.74
CA CYS A 35 -4.27 13.28 13.95
C CYS A 35 -4.77 14.70 13.64
N GLU A 36 -4.41 15.28 12.49
CA GLU A 36 -5.03 16.52 12.00
C GLU A 36 -6.54 16.32 11.80
N TRP A 37 -6.98 15.21 11.19
CA TRP A 37 -8.40 14.90 11.06
C TRP A 37 -9.07 14.65 12.41
N GLN A 38 -8.43 13.90 13.31
CA GLN A 38 -8.90 13.69 14.68
C GLN A 38 -9.20 15.02 15.37
N ASN A 39 -8.29 15.99 15.30
CA ASN A 39 -8.45 17.28 15.97
C ASN A 39 -9.49 18.19 15.29
N LEU A 40 -9.71 18.04 13.98
CA LEU A 40 -10.63 18.89 13.22
C LEU A 40 -12.08 18.39 13.21
N TYR A 41 -12.28 17.08 13.21
CA TYR A 41 -13.59 16.47 12.95
C TYR A 41 -14.19 15.73 14.15
N VAL A 42 -13.49 15.68 15.28
CA VAL A 42 -13.90 14.94 16.48
C VAL A 42 -13.99 15.89 17.67
N SER A 43 -14.99 15.68 18.52
CA SER A 43 -15.21 16.49 19.71
C SER A 43 -14.03 16.42 20.70
N ASN A 44 -13.76 17.52 21.40
CA ASN A 44 -12.71 17.56 22.43
C ASN A 44 -12.95 16.49 23.51
N GLY A 45 -11.89 15.75 23.87
CA GLY A 45 -11.96 14.65 24.84
C GLY A 45 -12.49 13.33 24.27
N PHE A 46 -12.65 13.23 22.95
CA PHE A 46 -13.00 12.01 22.25
C PHE A 46 -11.93 11.63 21.24
N HIS A 47 -11.80 10.32 21.02
CA HIS A 47 -11.00 9.73 19.97
C HIS A 47 -11.89 9.00 18.97
N ASN A 48 -11.65 9.19 17.68
CA ASN A 48 -12.34 8.43 16.64
C ASN A 48 -11.51 7.18 16.32
N SER A 49 -12.11 6.00 16.51
CA SER A 49 -11.40 4.74 16.35
C SER A 49 -10.89 4.51 14.92
N PHE A 50 -11.56 5.08 13.91
CA PHE A 50 -11.10 4.96 12.52
C PHE A 50 -9.77 5.69 12.31
N TYR A 51 -9.68 6.97 12.71
CA TYR A 51 -8.44 7.74 12.56
C TYR A 51 -7.30 7.16 13.39
N CYS A 52 -7.58 6.71 14.61
CA CYS A 52 -6.58 6.07 15.46
C CYS A 52 -6.08 4.75 14.85
N SER A 53 -6.99 3.90 14.36
CA SER A 53 -6.65 2.63 13.71
C SER A 53 -5.83 2.85 12.44
N LEU A 54 -6.27 3.77 11.57
CA LEU A 54 -5.54 4.13 10.37
C LEU A 54 -4.14 4.65 10.72
N GLY A 55 -4.03 5.50 11.74
CA GLY A 55 -2.76 6.01 12.26
C GLY A 55 -1.81 4.89 12.69
N GLU A 56 -2.31 3.91 13.45
CA GLU A 56 -1.54 2.77 13.95
C GLU A 56 -1.10 1.84 12.82
N TRP A 57 -2.00 1.44 11.93
CA TRP A 57 -1.68 0.53 10.82
C TRP A 57 -0.65 1.11 9.86
N ASN A 58 -0.71 2.42 9.63
CA ASN A 58 0.27 3.12 8.81
C ASN A 58 1.67 3.19 9.46
N SER A 59 1.80 2.99 10.78
CA SER A 59 3.10 2.88 11.45
C SER A 59 3.87 1.63 11.02
N HIS A 60 3.17 0.55 10.63
CA HIS A 60 3.81 -0.64 10.07
C HIS A 60 4.57 -0.35 8.76
N ILE A 61 4.08 0.59 7.94
CA ILE A 61 4.82 1.04 6.75
C ILE A 61 6.15 1.67 7.18
N THR A 62 6.13 2.53 8.20
CA THR A 62 7.35 3.15 8.72
C THR A 62 8.32 2.13 9.30
N ASP A 63 7.82 1.13 10.04
CA ASP A 63 8.62 0.04 10.60
C ASP A 63 9.33 -0.73 9.49
N ILE A 64 8.56 -1.18 8.48
CA ILE A 64 9.10 -1.92 7.33
C ILE A 64 10.16 -1.10 6.59
N LEU A 65 9.88 0.18 6.31
CA LEU A 65 10.83 1.06 5.60
C LEU A 65 12.07 1.41 6.44
N SER A 66 12.02 1.21 7.75
CA SER A 66 13.16 1.45 8.66
C SER A 66 14.00 0.19 8.92
N GLU A 67 13.57 -0.98 8.45
CA GLU A 67 14.31 -2.25 8.57
C GLU A 67 15.59 -2.24 7.71
N GLU A 68 16.75 -2.20 8.38
CA GLU A 68 18.05 -2.13 7.72
C GLU A 68 18.67 -3.51 7.41
N THR A 69 18.05 -4.60 7.89
CA THR A 69 18.53 -5.98 7.71
C THR A 69 18.86 -6.33 6.25
N TYR A 70 18.12 -5.72 5.31
CA TYR A 70 18.22 -5.97 3.87
C TYR A 70 19.13 -4.96 3.13
N ASP A 71 19.70 -3.96 3.81
CA ASP A 71 20.52 -2.89 3.19
C ASP A 71 21.77 -3.43 2.48
N LYS A 72 22.23 -4.63 2.90
CA LYS A 72 23.32 -5.35 2.28
C LYS A 72 22.90 -6.17 1.05
N TYR A 73 21.68 -6.05 0.55
CA TYR A 73 21.23 -6.73 -0.67
C TYR A 73 21.22 -5.81 -1.88
N ASP A 74 21.22 -6.42 -3.06
CA ASP A 74 21.13 -5.77 -4.36
C ASP A 74 20.19 -6.58 -5.25
N PHE A 75 19.63 -5.93 -6.28
CA PHE A 75 18.64 -6.54 -7.18
C PHE A 75 19.27 -7.47 -8.24
N LYS A 76 20.60 -7.50 -8.34
CA LYS A 76 21.33 -8.23 -9.40
C LYS A 76 21.66 -9.65 -8.98
N THR A 77 21.82 -9.88 -7.68
CA THR A 77 22.24 -11.15 -7.10
C THR A 77 21.03 -12.06 -6.87
N PRO A 78 20.85 -13.16 -7.64
CA PRO A 78 19.63 -13.98 -7.58
C PRO A 78 19.31 -14.56 -6.20
N ARG A 79 20.34 -14.91 -5.41
CA ARG A 79 20.16 -15.42 -4.04
C ARG A 79 19.49 -14.43 -3.09
N TYR A 80 19.49 -13.13 -3.39
CA TYR A 80 18.82 -12.12 -2.57
C TYR A 80 17.35 -11.91 -2.96
N ASN A 81 16.93 -12.34 -4.16
CA ASN A 81 15.61 -12.02 -4.69
C ASN A 81 14.48 -12.55 -3.81
N GLN A 82 14.62 -13.74 -3.24
CA GLN A 82 13.61 -14.28 -2.31
C GLN A 82 13.50 -13.45 -1.03
N ALA A 83 14.63 -13.00 -0.48
CA ALA A 83 14.65 -12.18 0.72
C ALA A 83 14.05 -10.78 0.47
N LEU A 84 14.40 -10.18 -0.67
CA LEU A 84 13.82 -8.92 -1.13
C LEU A 84 12.33 -9.08 -1.42
N PHE A 85 11.91 -10.15 -2.08
CA PHE A 85 10.50 -10.39 -2.35
C PHE A 85 9.70 -10.48 -1.04
N ARG A 86 10.19 -11.20 -0.03
CA ARG A 86 9.55 -11.24 1.30
C ARG A 86 9.41 -9.85 1.93
N TYR A 87 10.41 -8.98 1.77
CA TYR A 87 10.32 -7.58 2.22
C TYR A 87 9.17 -6.85 1.51
N TYR A 88 9.08 -6.94 0.18
CA TYR A 88 8.02 -6.30 -0.60
C TYR A 88 6.65 -6.90 -0.25
N THR A 89 6.55 -8.21 -0.07
CA THR A 89 5.31 -8.88 0.34
C THR A 89 4.79 -8.33 1.66
N ARG A 90 5.66 -8.10 2.66
CA ARG A 90 5.23 -7.48 3.94
C ARG A 90 4.63 -6.10 3.70
N LEU A 91 5.31 -5.26 2.91
CA LEU A 91 4.80 -3.92 2.58
C LEU A 91 3.46 -4.00 1.84
N LEU A 92 3.36 -4.86 0.83
CA LEU A 92 2.16 -5.05 0.01
C LEU A 92 0.97 -5.57 0.84
N LEU A 93 1.19 -6.49 1.76
CA LEU A 93 0.14 -7.01 2.63
C LEU A 93 -0.41 -5.90 3.55
N ILE A 94 0.46 -5.14 4.21
CA ILE A 94 0.06 -3.99 5.03
C ILE A 94 -0.63 -2.91 4.17
N SER A 95 -0.09 -2.64 2.99
CA SER A 95 -0.70 -1.69 2.03
C SER A 95 -2.12 -2.12 1.67
N SER A 96 -2.38 -3.41 1.50
CA SER A 96 -3.74 -3.89 1.20
C SER A 96 -4.71 -3.66 2.34
N GLU A 97 -4.30 -3.74 3.61
CA GLU A 97 -5.18 -3.44 4.74
C GLU A 97 -5.48 -1.94 4.78
N ILE A 98 -4.45 -1.09 4.68
CA ILE A 98 -4.60 0.37 4.63
C ILE A 98 -5.51 0.82 3.47
N LEU A 99 -5.32 0.28 2.27
CA LEU A 99 -6.16 0.59 1.11
C LEU A 99 -7.61 0.15 1.32
N THR A 100 -7.82 -0.94 2.07
CA THR A 100 -9.18 -1.41 2.42
C THR A 100 -9.82 -0.44 3.41
N ASP A 101 -9.09 0.05 4.40
CA ASP A 101 -9.59 1.05 5.34
C ASP A 101 -10.03 2.33 4.62
N PHE A 102 -9.22 2.86 3.70
CA PHE A 102 -9.58 4.03 2.89
C PHE A 102 -10.82 3.78 2.02
N GLN A 103 -10.89 2.60 1.40
CA GLN A 103 -12.03 2.22 0.58
C GLN A 103 -13.30 2.15 1.41
N ASP A 104 -13.29 1.40 2.50
CA ASP A 104 -14.47 1.14 3.33
C ASP A 104 -14.96 2.42 4.01
N PHE A 105 -14.03 3.30 4.38
CA PHE A 105 -14.39 4.60 4.92
C PHE A 105 -15.02 5.52 3.87
N LEU A 106 -14.49 5.56 2.65
CA LEU A 106 -15.15 6.32 1.59
C LEU A 106 -16.52 5.72 1.22
N ILE A 107 -16.65 4.40 1.17
CA ILE A 107 -17.97 3.74 0.98
C ILE A 107 -18.94 4.18 2.05
N LEU A 108 -18.50 4.21 3.31
CA LEU A 108 -19.33 4.65 4.41
C LEU A 108 -19.79 6.10 4.24
N LEU A 109 -18.86 6.99 3.88
CA LEU A 109 -19.12 8.42 3.76
C LEU A 109 -20.01 8.75 2.55
N THR A 110 -19.82 8.08 1.42
CA THR A 110 -20.50 8.39 0.16
C THR A 110 -21.70 7.50 -0.16
N GLY A 111 -21.79 6.32 0.45
CA GLY A 111 -22.73 5.27 0.04
C GLY A 111 -22.39 4.61 -1.30
N ASP A 112 -21.22 4.89 -1.87
CA ASP A 112 -20.83 4.36 -3.18
C ASP A 112 -20.51 2.86 -3.12
N LYS A 113 -20.63 2.20 -4.27
CA LYS A 113 -20.15 0.82 -4.43
C LYS A 113 -18.63 0.77 -4.47
N GLN A 114 -18.06 -0.31 -3.93
CA GLN A 114 -16.62 -0.60 -3.90
C GLN A 114 -15.87 -0.30 -5.21
N LYS A 115 -16.40 -0.76 -6.35
CA LYS A 115 -15.77 -0.54 -7.67
C LYS A 115 -15.61 0.96 -7.98
N HIS A 116 -16.63 1.76 -7.67
CA HIS A 116 -16.60 3.19 -7.92
C HIS A 116 -15.63 3.91 -6.98
N VAL A 117 -15.58 3.51 -5.70
CA VAL A 117 -14.61 4.04 -4.74
C VAL A 117 -13.18 3.72 -5.16
N ARG A 118 -12.89 2.50 -5.63
CA ARG A 118 -11.55 2.15 -6.14
C ARG A 118 -11.13 2.99 -7.34
N THR A 119 -12.07 3.34 -8.22
CA THR A 119 -11.81 4.30 -9.30
C THR A 119 -11.45 5.68 -8.76
N LYS A 120 -12.19 6.19 -7.76
CA LYS A 120 -11.89 7.48 -7.09
C LYS A 120 -10.54 7.47 -6.37
N LEU A 121 -10.17 6.35 -5.77
CA LEU A 121 -8.89 6.20 -5.06
C LEU A 121 -7.69 6.04 -6.00
N SER A 122 -7.91 5.77 -7.29
CA SER A 122 -6.82 5.57 -8.25
C SER A 122 -6.17 6.90 -8.64
N ILE A 123 -4.86 6.88 -8.86
CA ILE A 123 -4.08 8.03 -9.37
C ILE A 123 -4.06 7.99 -10.89
N SER A 124 -4.19 9.15 -11.55
CA SER A 124 -3.91 9.28 -12.97
C SER A 124 -3.13 10.56 -13.28
N PRO A 125 -2.00 10.49 -14.02
CA PRO A 125 -1.35 9.28 -14.52
C PRO A 125 -0.56 8.53 -13.42
N HIS A 126 -0.61 7.20 -13.42
CA HIS A 126 0.17 6.33 -12.53
C HIS A 126 0.42 4.97 -13.20
N ASN A 127 1.41 4.20 -12.72
CA ASN A 127 1.79 2.91 -13.32
C ASN A 127 0.72 1.82 -13.17
N PHE A 128 -0.20 2.00 -12.22
CA PHE A 128 -1.32 1.11 -11.98
C PHE A 128 -2.42 1.84 -11.21
N THR A 129 -3.63 1.32 -11.32
CA THR A 129 -4.82 1.70 -10.56
C THR A 129 -4.85 1.02 -9.19
N CYS A 130 -5.69 1.55 -8.29
CA CYS A 130 -5.94 0.92 -6.99
C CYS A 130 -6.49 -0.51 -7.14
N GLN A 131 -7.33 -0.74 -8.15
CA GLN A 131 -7.87 -2.07 -8.45
C GLN A 131 -6.79 -3.05 -8.90
N GLU A 132 -5.91 -2.65 -9.81
CA GLU A 132 -4.79 -3.51 -10.26
C GLU A 132 -3.86 -3.87 -9.10
N LEU A 133 -3.57 -2.93 -8.18
CA LEU A 133 -2.78 -3.22 -6.98
C LEU A 133 -3.46 -4.25 -6.08
N PHE A 134 -4.76 -4.11 -5.81
CA PHE A 134 -5.52 -5.14 -5.07
C PHE A 134 -5.47 -6.50 -5.77
N THR A 135 -5.67 -6.53 -7.08
CA THR A 135 -5.62 -7.76 -7.86
C THR A 135 -4.23 -8.41 -7.75
N PHE A 136 -3.16 -7.63 -7.92
CA PHE A 136 -1.78 -8.14 -7.78
C PHE A 136 -1.53 -8.72 -6.38
N ILE A 137 -1.87 -8.00 -5.32
CA ILE A 137 -1.66 -8.46 -3.94
C ILE A 137 -2.46 -9.73 -3.65
N ASN A 138 -3.72 -9.81 -4.10
CA ASN A 138 -4.55 -10.99 -3.85
C ASN A 138 -4.00 -12.24 -4.56
N ASN A 139 -3.52 -12.09 -5.80
CA ASN A 139 -3.05 -13.21 -6.62
C ASN A 139 -1.59 -13.61 -6.32
N ILE A 140 -0.72 -12.65 -6.01
CA ILE A 140 0.72 -12.89 -5.78
C ILE A 140 1.05 -13.06 -4.29
N CYS A 141 0.39 -12.33 -3.38
CA CYS A 141 0.80 -12.27 -1.97
C CYS A 141 -0.15 -13.01 -1.00
N LYS A 142 -1.47 -12.90 -1.16
CA LYS A 142 -2.45 -13.34 -0.13
C LYS A 142 -2.88 -14.81 -0.21
N HIS A 143 -2.34 -15.59 -1.15
CA HIS A 143 -2.69 -17.01 -1.33
C HIS A 143 -4.21 -17.30 -1.36
N LYS A 144 -5.06 -16.31 -1.72
CA LYS A 144 -6.51 -16.52 -1.77
C LYS A 144 -6.78 -17.58 -2.82
N ALA A 145 -7.44 -18.66 -2.43
CA ALA A 145 -7.98 -19.66 -3.36
C ALA A 145 -9.17 -19.04 -4.11
N GLY A 146 -8.89 -18.15 -5.06
CA GLY A 146 -9.90 -17.37 -5.77
C GLY A 146 -9.99 -17.76 -7.24
N GLU A 147 -11.16 -18.26 -7.62
CA GLU A 147 -11.92 -18.39 -8.88
C GLU A 147 -11.35 -18.03 -10.27
N ILE A 148 -10.08 -17.72 -10.46
CA ILE A 148 -9.51 -17.81 -11.80
C ILE A 148 -9.50 -19.31 -12.11
N LYS A 149 -10.50 -19.78 -12.87
CA LYS A 149 -10.70 -21.19 -13.29
C LYS A 149 -9.48 -21.83 -13.98
N LYS A 150 -8.37 -21.10 -14.09
CA LYS A 150 -7.13 -21.48 -14.75
C LYS A 150 -5.86 -21.33 -13.89
N PHE A 151 -5.90 -20.83 -12.64
CA PHE A 151 -4.63 -20.48 -11.97
C PHE A 151 -4.54 -20.49 -10.42
N LYS A 152 -3.33 -20.82 -9.91
CA LYS A 152 -2.91 -20.79 -8.48
C LYS A 152 -1.39 -20.47 -8.35
N TYR A 153 -0.98 -19.18 -8.28
CA TYR A 153 0.44 -18.75 -8.20
C TYR A 153 1.21 -19.34 -7.01
N HIS A 154 0.51 -19.64 -5.92
CA HIS A 154 1.10 -20.24 -4.73
C HIS A 154 1.77 -21.61 -4.99
N CYS A 155 1.38 -22.33 -6.05
CA CYS A 155 2.02 -23.58 -6.43
C CYS A 155 3.44 -23.42 -7.00
N LEU A 156 3.87 -22.18 -7.27
CA LEU A 156 5.12 -21.88 -7.98
C LEU A 156 6.10 -21.01 -7.17
N ASN A 157 5.84 -20.77 -5.88
CA ASN A 157 6.62 -19.89 -5.00
C ASN A 157 8.14 -20.22 -4.89
N HIS A 158 8.55 -21.44 -5.24
CA HIS A 158 9.95 -21.89 -5.22
C HIS A 158 10.59 -21.95 -6.60
N HIS A 159 9.82 -21.71 -7.66
CA HIS A 159 10.26 -21.87 -9.05
C HIS A 159 10.17 -20.59 -9.89
N ILE A 160 9.41 -19.57 -9.46
CA ILE A 160 9.32 -18.30 -10.19
C ILE A 160 10.39 -17.32 -9.72
N ASN A 161 11.16 -16.80 -10.67
CA ASN A 161 12.13 -15.74 -10.44
C ASN A 161 11.44 -14.36 -10.33
N TYR A 162 12.00 -13.49 -9.50
CA TYR A 162 11.50 -12.13 -9.32
C TYR A 162 12.37 -11.12 -10.06
N ILE A 163 11.73 -10.11 -10.65
CA ILE A 163 12.36 -8.89 -11.15
C ILE A 163 11.74 -7.72 -10.37
N PHE A 164 12.54 -6.74 -9.99
CA PHE A 164 12.08 -5.58 -9.24
C PHE A 164 12.14 -4.35 -10.14
N ASN A 165 11.03 -3.60 -10.24
CA ASN A 165 11.00 -2.36 -11.03
C ASN A 165 11.85 -1.24 -10.42
N ASP A 166 12.30 -1.40 -9.18
CA ASP A 166 13.31 -0.54 -8.55
C ASP A 166 14.75 -0.81 -9.06
N SER A 167 14.94 -1.87 -9.83
CA SER A 167 16.22 -2.23 -10.44
C SER A 167 16.43 -1.50 -11.77
N ILE A 168 17.70 -1.20 -12.10
CA ILE A 168 18.10 -0.70 -13.43
C ILE A 168 18.23 -1.81 -14.48
N LEU A 169 17.97 -3.05 -14.11
CA LEU A 169 18.09 -4.21 -15.01
C LEU A 169 16.99 -4.17 -16.07
N LYS A 170 17.39 -4.35 -17.34
CA LYS A 170 16.43 -4.43 -18.46
C LYS A 170 15.65 -5.74 -18.42
N HIS A 171 14.36 -5.65 -18.73
CA HIS A 171 13.46 -6.80 -18.87
C HIS A 171 13.75 -7.49 -20.20
N THR A 172 14.22 -8.73 -20.16
CA THR A 172 14.57 -9.52 -21.37
C THR A 172 13.60 -10.67 -21.64
N GLN A 173 12.59 -10.86 -20.79
CA GLN A 173 11.64 -11.98 -20.86
C GLN A 173 10.22 -11.49 -20.54
N PRO A 174 9.17 -12.20 -20.98
CA PRO A 174 7.80 -11.94 -20.56
C PRO A 174 7.67 -11.95 -19.04
N THR A 175 6.99 -10.93 -18.50
CA THR A 175 6.77 -10.79 -17.06
C THR A 175 5.29 -10.83 -16.72
N VAL A 176 4.98 -11.43 -15.57
CA VAL A 176 3.72 -11.23 -14.86
C VAL A 176 3.89 -9.97 -14.04
N ASN A 177 3.11 -8.95 -14.35
CA ASN A 177 3.15 -7.64 -13.70
C ASN A 177 1.75 -7.21 -13.25
N ILE A 178 1.69 -6.08 -12.56
CA ILE A 178 0.47 -5.52 -11.98
C ILE A 178 -0.62 -5.22 -13.03
N ASN A 179 -0.25 -4.92 -14.28
CA ASN A 179 -1.18 -4.51 -15.33
C ASN A 179 -1.68 -5.69 -16.19
N ASN A 180 -0.98 -6.83 -16.17
CA ASN A 180 -1.30 -7.96 -17.04
C ASN A 180 -1.68 -9.25 -16.31
N ILE A 181 -1.70 -9.26 -14.97
CA ILE A 181 -1.93 -10.48 -14.18
C ILE A 181 -3.27 -11.19 -14.47
N GLU A 182 -4.29 -10.45 -14.90
CA GLU A 182 -5.61 -11.02 -15.24
C GLU A 182 -5.71 -11.49 -16.70
N SER A 183 -4.82 -11.01 -17.58
CA SER A 183 -4.88 -11.25 -19.03
C SER A 183 -3.76 -12.14 -19.57
N ILE A 184 -2.67 -12.31 -18.81
CA ILE A 184 -1.51 -13.09 -19.24
C ILE A 184 -1.82 -14.57 -19.33
N THR A 185 -1.36 -15.20 -20.41
CA THR A 185 -1.32 -16.67 -20.54
C THR A 185 0.09 -17.13 -20.21
N LEU A 186 0.19 -18.12 -19.32
CA LEU A 186 1.48 -18.58 -18.82
C LEU A 186 1.95 -19.82 -19.58
N VAL A 187 3.24 -19.83 -19.90
CA VAL A 187 3.98 -20.90 -20.57
C VAL A 187 5.07 -21.50 -19.67
N GLY A 188 5.22 -21.02 -18.42
CA GLY A 188 6.04 -21.63 -17.37
C GLY A 188 7.47 -21.10 -17.25
N ASN A 189 7.80 -20.03 -17.98
CA ASN A 189 9.12 -19.38 -17.94
C ASN A 189 9.04 -17.90 -17.49
N GLU A 190 7.86 -17.46 -17.06
CA GLU A 190 7.62 -16.08 -16.67
C GLU A 190 8.34 -15.72 -15.38
N LYS A 191 8.56 -14.42 -15.22
CA LYS A 191 9.06 -13.81 -13.99
C LYS A 191 8.00 -12.92 -13.41
N ILE A 192 7.91 -12.89 -12.08
CA ILE A 192 7.07 -11.90 -11.41
C ILE A 192 7.83 -10.58 -11.37
N GLU A 193 7.24 -9.56 -11.96
CA GLU A 193 7.69 -8.20 -11.88
C GLU A 193 7.03 -7.52 -10.68
N VAL A 194 7.85 -7.16 -9.71
CA VAL A 194 7.45 -6.54 -8.46
C VAL A 194 7.43 -5.02 -8.66
N PRO A 195 6.31 -4.33 -8.38
CA PRO A 195 6.21 -2.88 -8.56
C PRO A 195 7.17 -2.12 -7.63
N LYS A 196 7.49 -0.87 -7.99
CA LYS A 196 8.39 -0.03 -7.22
C LYS A 196 7.82 0.25 -5.83
N LEU A 197 8.69 0.31 -4.80
CA LEU A 197 8.27 0.74 -3.47
C LEU A 197 7.61 2.12 -3.52
N GLU A 198 8.20 3.05 -4.29
CA GLU A 198 7.69 4.42 -4.40
C GLU A 198 6.28 4.48 -5.02
N ASP A 199 5.99 3.65 -6.02
CA ASP A 199 4.67 3.64 -6.68
C ASP A 199 3.58 3.07 -5.76
N ILE A 200 3.91 2.05 -4.96
CA ILE A 200 2.99 1.51 -3.93
C ILE A 200 2.66 2.63 -2.93
N LEU A 201 3.68 3.33 -2.44
CA LEU A 201 3.49 4.42 -1.48
C LEU A 201 2.71 5.59 -2.06
N LYS A 202 3.00 6.00 -3.30
CA LYS A 202 2.23 7.04 -4.00
C LYS A 202 0.74 6.72 -4.01
N GLN A 203 0.38 5.48 -4.35
CA GLN A 203 -1.01 5.02 -4.33
C GLN A 203 -1.67 5.19 -2.95
N ILE A 204 -0.97 4.86 -1.86
CA ILE A 204 -1.49 5.08 -0.50
C ILE A 204 -1.64 6.57 -0.19
N ILE A 205 -0.62 7.38 -0.50
CA ILE A 205 -0.65 8.84 -0.28
C ILE A 205 -1.81 9.50 -1.03
N ASN A 206 -2.14 9.02 -2.23
CA ASN A 206 -3.31 9.53 -2.92
C ASN A 206 -4.62 9.19 -2.20
N CYS A 207 -4.73 8.02 -1.57
CA CYS A 207 -5.90 7.69 -0.77
C CYS A 207 -6.08 8.69 0.39
N TYR A 208 -4.99 9.13 1.04
CA TYR A 208 -5.04 10.24 1.99
C TYR A 208 -5.59 11.51 1.36
N SER A 209 -5.04 11.93 0.22
CA SER A 209 -5.46 13.16 -0.46
C SER A 209 -6.93 13.13 -0.87
N VAL A 210 -7.40 12.01 -1.41
CA VAL A 210 -8.81 11.84 -1.81
C VAL A 210 -9.72 11.93 -0.59
N LEU A 211 -9.35 11.26 0.51
CA LEU A 211 -10.12 11.30 1.74
C LEU A 211 -10.12 12.70 2.37
N ASP A 212 -8.96 13.34 2.48
CA ASP A 212 -8.80 14.71 3.01
C ASP A 212 -9.70 15.70 2.27
N ASN A 213 -9.66 15.66 0.93
CA ASN A 213 -10.50 16.49 0.08
C ASN A 213 -11.99 16.22 0.34
N TYR A 214 -12.38 14.94 0.46
CA TYR A 214 -13.76 14.58 0.75
C TYR A 214 -14.24 15.12 2.10
N LEU A 215 -13.43 14.94 3.16
CA LEU A 215 -13.72 15.41 4.51
C LEU A 215 -13.87 16.93 4.56
N LYS A 216 -12.99 17.67 3.88
CA LYS A 216 -13.05 19.13 3.77
C LYS A 216 -14.28 19.62 3.02
N SER A 217 -14.65 18.98 1.91
CA SER A 217 -15.80 19.39 1.10
C SER A 217 -17.16 19.05 1.73
N ASN A 218 -17.24 18.06 2.64
CA ASN A 218 -18.51 17.53 3.15
C ASN A 218 -18.64 17.61 4.69
N TYR A 219 -17.92 18.54 5.31
CA TYR A 219 -17.75 18.68 6.77
C TYR A 219 -19.00 18.36 7.61
N LYS A 220 -20.15 18.99 7.31
CA LYS A 220 -21.38 18.84 8.12
C LYS A 220 -21.96 17.42 8.10
N ASN A 221 -21.94 16.76 6.95
CA ASN A 221 -22.46 15.40 6.81
C ASN A 221 -21.51 14.37 7.46
N VAL A 222 -20.20 14.64 7.34
CA VAL A 222 -19.13 13.79 7.85
C VAL A 222 -19.18 13.67 9.38
N ILE A 223 -19.35 14.77 10.13
CA ILE A 223 -19.37 14.74 11.61
C ILE A 223 -20.46 13.80 12.14
N ALA A 224 -21.67 13.90 11.59
CA ALA A 224 -22.78 13.05 12.04
C ALA A 224 -22.48 11.56 11.83
N GLN A 225 -21.83 11.21 10.72
CA GLN A 225 -21.44 9.84 10.45
C GLN A 225 -20.25 9.36 11.27
N LEU A 226 -19.33 10.27 11.64
CA LEU A 226 -18.14 9.97 12.44
C LEU A 226 -18.42 9.78 13.92
N ALA A 227 -19.44 10.47 14.45
CA ALA A 227 -19.81 10.42 15.87
C ALA A 227 -20.01 8.99 16.40
N LYS A 228 -20.45 8.05 15.55
CA LYS A 228 -20.65 6.63 15.93
C LYS A 228 -19.35 5.86 16.22
N PHE A 229 -18.19 6.41 15.84
CA PHE A 229 -16.87 5.84 16.11
C PHE A 229 -16.10 6.61 17.20
N GLU A 230 -16.72 7.63 17.79
CA GLU A 230 -16.11 8.39 18.88
C GLU A 230 -16.16 7.60 20.18
N LYS A 231 -15.03 7.54 20.87
CA LYS A 231 -14.88 6.97 22.21
C LYS A 231 -14.30 8.02 23.12
N LYS A 232 -14.87 8.15 24.31
CA LYS A 232 -14.35 9.05 25.34
C LYS A 232 -13.00 8.52 25.84
N THR A 233 -12.02 9.40 25.97
CA THR A 233 -10.72 9.08 26.58
C THR A 233 -10.68 9.34 28.07
#